data_AF-A0A820XKR8-F1
#
_entry.id   AF-A0A820XKR8-F1
#
_cell.length_a   1.000
_cell.length_b   1.000
_cell.length_c   1.000
_cell.angle_alpha   90.00
_cell.angle_beta   90.00
_cell.angle_gamma   90.00
#
_symmetry.space_group_name_H-M   'P 1'
#
loop_
_entity.id
_entity.type
_entity.pdbx_description
1 polymer ?
#
loop_
_entity_poly.entity_id
_entity_poly.type
_entity_poly.pdbx_seq_one_letter_code
_entity_poly.pdbx_strand_id
1 'polypeptide(L)'
;CSFLPRFSIVVETRYEDNNGTTENCHQLSPDDLAVRKLEFLDIAIEPVPAYKYKESEDPCKFKSQKTGRGPLMPSWREYTKPIMCAYKTIRVRFEVWGFQTRVEDFAQR
;
A
#
# COMPACT_ATOMS: atom_id res chain seq x y z
N CYS A 1 -6.78 7.14 -37.37
CA CYS A 1 -6.22 7.87 -36.21
C CYS A 1 -7.19 7.83 -35.04
N SER A 2 -7.14 6.79 -34.20
CA SER A 2 -7.84 6.78 -32.92
C SER A 2 -6.90 7.30 -31.84
N PHE A 3 -7.00 8.59 -31.54
CA PHE A 3 -6.33 9.21 -30.39
C PHE A 3 -7.14 8.84 -29.14
N LEU A 4 -7.06 7.57 -28.73
CA LEU A 4 -7.61 7.15 -27.44
C LEU A 4 -6.62 7.60 -26.36
N PRO A 5 -7.01 8.48 -25.43
CA PRO A 5 -6.15 8.81 -24.30
C PRO A 5 -5.85 7.54 -23.50
N ARG A 6 -4.57 7.26 -23.32
CA ARG A 6 -4.11 6.03 -22.67
C ARG A 6 -4.16 6.24 -21.16
N PHE A 7 -5.24 5.78 -20.53
CA PHE A 7 -5.26 5.56 -19.09
C PHE A 7 -4.56 4.25 -18.76
N SER A 8 -3.62 4.26 -17.81
CA SER A 8 -2.99 3.02 -17.32
C SER A 8 -2.70 3.10 -15.84
N ILE A 9 -2.94 1.99 -15.15
CA ILE A 9 -2.50 1.74 -13.78
C ILE A 9 -1.54 0.56 -13.83
N VAL A 10 -0.32 0.74 -13.35
CA VAL A 10 0.68 -0.32 -13.20
C VAL A 10 0.99 -0.48 -11.72
N VAL A 11 0.86 -1.71 -11.22
CA VAL A 11 1.19 -2.06 -9.83
C VAL A 11 2.30 -3.09 -9.84
N GLU A 12 3.46 -2.71 -9.33
CA GLU A 12 4.61 -3.60 -9.15
C GLU A 12 4.77 -3.92 -7.67
N THR A 13 4.77 -5.21 -7.32
CA THR A 13 4.88 -5.65 -5.93
C THR A 13 6.16 -6.45 -5.73
N ARG A 14 6.91 -6.12 -4.69
CA ARG A 14 8.04 -6.93 -4.19
C ARG A 14 7.78 -7.30 -2.73
N TYR A 15 8.14 -8.52 -2.36
CA TYR A 15 7.97 -9.06 -1.02
C TYR A 15 9.33 -9.26 -0.38
N GLU A 16 9.50 -8.81 0.86
CA GLU A 16 10.73 -9.03 1.64
C GLU A 16 10.40 -9.40 3.08
N ASP A 17 11.24 -10.24 3.70
CA ASP A 17 11.09 -10.72 5.08
C ASP A 17 11.59 -9.68 6.11
N ASN A 18 11.08 -8.46 6.00
CA ASN A 18 11.34 -7.35 6.91
C ASN A 18 10.01 -6.65 7.29
N ASN A 19 10.10 -5.57 8.05
CA ASN A 19 8.96 -4.79 8.53
C ASN A 19 8.79 -3.46 7.77
N GLY A 20 9.23 -3.38 6.51
CA GLY A 20 9.10 -2.17 5.70
C GLY A 20 10.34 -1.27 5.70
N THR A 21 11.51 -1.79 6.09
CA THR A 21 12.75 -1.01 6.28
C THR A 21 13.59 -0.80 5.03
N THR A 22 13.42 -1.63 3.99
CA THR A 22 14.16 -1.47 2.72
C THR A 22 13.73 -0.21 1.98
N GLU A 23 14.64 0.75 1.89
CA GLU A 23 14.49 1.92 1.04
C GLU A 23 14.66 1.54 -0.44
N ASN A 24 13.86 2.16 -1.32
CA ASN A 24 13.91 1.95 -2.78
C ASN A 24 13.99 0.46 -3.21
N CYS A 25 13.15 -0.39 -2.63
CA CYS A 25 13.11 -1.84 -2.87
C CYS A 25 12.98 -2.23 -4.38
N HIS A 26 12.38 -1.35 -5.19
CA HIS A 26 12.23 -1.54 -6.65
C HIS A 26 13.34 -0.92 -7.49
N GLN A 27 14.37 -0.34 -6.87
CA GLN A 27 15.49 0.33 -7.57
C GLN A 27 15.00 1.36 -8.59
N LEU A 28 14.02 2.18 -8.17
CA LEU A 28 13.51 3.30 -8.96
C LEU A 28 14.64 4.26 -9.32
N SER A 29 14.54 4.88 -10.48
CA SER A 29 15.47 5.92 -10.92
C SER A 29 15.41 7.14 -9.97
N PRO A 30 16.45 7.98 -9.96
CA PRO A 30 16.44 9.22 -9.16
C PRO A 30 15.23 10.11 -9.45
N ASP A 31 14.82 10.21 -10.72
CA ASP A 31 13.66 11.02 -11.13
C ASP A 31 12.35 10.45 -10.58
N ASP A 32 12.14 9.12 -10.67
CA ASP A 32 10.96 8.45 -10.12
C ASP A 32 10.94 8.58 -8.59
N LEU A 33 12.09 8.46 -7.92
CA LEU A 33 12.20 8.64 -6.48
C LEU A 33 11.84 10.06 -6.03
N ALA A 34 12.29 11.08 -6.77
CA ALA A 34 12.09 12.48 -6.42
C ALA A 34 10.60 12.87 -6.41
N VAL A 35 9.77 12.24 -7.25
CA VAL A 35 8.33 12.52 -7.34
C VAL A 35 7.46 11.51 -6.57
N ARG A 36 8.05 10.44 -6.04
CA ARG A 36 7.31 9.39 -5.34
C ARG A 36 6.76 9.89 -4.01
N LYS A 37 5.52 9.51 -3.72
CA LYS A 37 4.92 9.60 -2.38
C LYS A 37 5.05 8.23 -1.70
N LEU A 38 5.54 8.22 -0.47
CA LEU A 38 5.70 7.01 0.34
C LEU A 38 4.54 6.92 1.35
N GLU A 39 3.79 5.83 1.30
CA GLU A 39 2.68 5.56 2.23
C GLU A 39 2.91 4.23 2.93
N PHE A 40 2.72 4.21 4.25
CA PHE A 40 2.89 3.02 5.08
C PHE A 40 1.55 2.54 5.59
N LEU A 41 1.05 1.42 5.05
CA LEU A 41 -0.26 0.90 5.43
C LEU A 41 -0.22 0.06 6.71
N ASP A 42 -0.85 0.53 7.80
CA ASP A 42 -0.94 -0.20 9.08
C ASP A 42 -2.31 -0.85 9.31
N ILE A 43 -2.36 -2.17 9.08
CA ILE A 43 -3.58 -2.97 9.22
C ILE A 43 -4.19 -2.99 10.63
N ALA A 44 -3.45 -2.58 11.66
CA ALA A 44 -3.93 -2.55 13.04
C ALA A 44 -4.47 -1.17 13.45
N ILE A 45 -3.94 -0.09 12.87
CA ILE A 45 -4.17 1.28 13.35
C ILE A 45 -4.96 2.11 12.34
N GLU A 46 -4.92 1.77 11.05
CA GLU A 46 -5.59 2.57 10.03
C GLU A 46 -7.10 2.64 10.23
N PRO A 47 -7.69 3.85 10.10
CA PRO A 47 -9.11 4.03 10.31
C PRO A 47 -9.90 3.35 9.18
N VAL A 48 -10.72 2.38 9.56
CA VAL A 48 -11.70 1.79 8.65
C VAL A 48 -13.01 2.58 8.74
N PRO A 49 -13.61 3.02 7.61
CA PRO A 49 -14.92 3.67 7.64
C PRO A 49 -15.95 2.80 8.37
N ALA A 50 -16.76 3.40 9.24
CA ALA A 50 -17.66 2.67 10.13
C ALA A 50 -18.59 1.68 9.39
N TYR A 51 -19.04 2.04 8.18
CA TYR A 51 -19.90 1.19 7.35
C TYR A 51 -19.19 -0.01 6.70
N LYS A 52 -17.85 -0.02 6.69
CA LYS A 52 -17.01 -1.15 6.23
C LYS A 52 -16.43 -1.96 7.40
N TYR A 53 -16.42 -1.41 8.61
CA TYR A 53 -15.84 -2.09 9.75
C TYR A 53 -16.63 -3.35 10.12
N LYS A 54 -15.90 -4.45 10.31
CA LYS A 54 -16.41 -5.67 10.91
C LYS A 54 -15.45 -6.13 11.98
N GLU A 55 -15.96 -6.32 13.19
CA GLU A 55 -15.17 -6.81 14.32
C GLU A 55 -14.50 -8.16 14.04
N SER A 56 -15.13 -9.03 13.25
CA SER A 56 -14.56 -10.32 12.83
C SER A 56 -13.34 -10.20 11.90
N GLU A 57 -13.13 -9.05 11.29
CA GLU A 57 -12.03 -8.76 10.36
C GLU A 57 -10.95 -7.87 11.02
N ASP A 58 -11.12 -7.51 12.30
CA ASP A 58 -10.25 -6.59 13.05
C ASP A 58 -8.98 -7.30 13.58
N PRO A 59 -7.78 -6.98 13.07
CA PRO A 59 -6.53 -7.63 13.51
C PRO A 59 -6.17 -7.34 14.98
N CYS A 60 -6.68 -6.25 15.57
CA CYS A 60 -6.48 -5.90 16.97
C CYS A 60 -7.37 -6.74 17.92
N LYS A 61 -8.36 -7.45 17.37
CA LYS A 61 -9.25 -8.34 18.13
C LYS A 61 -9.07 -9.81 17.77
N PHE A 62 -8.55 -10.09 16.58
CA PHE A 62 -8.37 -11.44 16.09
C PHE A 62 -7.16 -12.15 16.72
N LYS A 63 -7.36 -13.39 17.19
CA LYS A 63 -6.29 -14.31 17.55
C LYS A 63 -6.47 -15.66 16.88
N SER A 64 -5.45 -16.12 16.17
CA SER A 64 -5.47 -17.42 15.53
C SER A 64 -5.37 -18.54 16.56
N GLN A 65 -6.35 -19.44 16.59
CA GLN A 65 -6.32 -20.63 17.45
C GLN A 65 -5.24 -21.65 17.02
N LYS A 66 -4.89 -21.67 15.73
CA LYS A 66 -3.93 -22.64 15.19
C LYS A 66 -2.47 -22.20 15.37
N THR A 67 -2.18 -20.92 15.16
CA THR A 67 -0.80 -20.41 15.17
C THR A 67 -0.48 -19.54 16.39
N GLY A 68 -1.50 -19.13 17.15
CA GLY A 68 -1.36 -18.22 18.28
C GLY A 68 -1.08 -16.75 17.89
N ARG A 69 -0.98 -16.42 16.60
CA ARG A 69 -0.72 -15.05 16.13
C ARG A 69 -1.90 -14.12 16.45
N GLY A 70 -1.57 -12.88 16.75
CA GLY A 70 -2.54 -11.86 17.17
C GLY A 70 -2.97 -12.00 18.64
N PRO A 71 -3.75 -11.04 19.16
CA PRO A 71 -4.13 -9.79 18.49
C PRO A 71 -2.93 -8.88 18.22
N LEU A 72 -3.00 -8.07 17.16
CA LEU A 72 -1.98 -7.08 16.87
C LEU A 72 -2.17 -5.87 17.81
N MET A 73 -1.18 -5.65 18.68
CA MET A 73 -1.18 -4.50 19.60
C MET A 73 -0.41 -3.33 18.96
N PRO A 74 -0.47 -2.10 19.51
CA PRO A 74 0.40 -1.01 19.07
C PRO A 74 1.87 -1.46 18.98
N SER A 75 2.59 -0.94 17.99
CA SER A 75 3.97 -1.34 17.64
C SER A 75 4.15 -2.82 17.25
N TRP A 76 3.10 -3.55 16.83
CA TRP A 76 3.19 -4.96 16.44
C TRP A 76 4.31 -5.28 15.46
N ARG A 77 4.65 -4.35 14.56
CA ARG A 77 5.72 -4.48 13.56
C ARG A 77 7.12 -4.67 14.16
N GLU A 78 7.35 -4.26 15.42
CA GLU A 78 8.66 -4.34 16.07
C GLU A 78 8.94 -5.73 16.65
N TYR A 79 7.91 -6.40 17.18
CA TYR A 79 8.06 -7.67 17.91
C TYR A 79 7.42 -8.88 17.22
N THR A 80 6.62 -8.69 16.17
CA THR A 80 5.96 -9.81 15.47
C THR A 80 6.94 -10.61 14.61
N LYS A 81 6.92 -11.93 14.76
CA LYS A 81 7.64 -12.88 13.88
C LYS A 81 6.75 -14.10 13.57
N PRO A 82 6.79 -14.66 12.36
CA PRO A 82 7.45 -14.10 11.17
C PRO A 82 6.76 -12.81 10.69
N ILE A 83 7.50 -11.95 10.00
CA ILE A 83 7.00 -10.71 9.40
C ILE A 83 7.56 -10.55 7.99
N MET A 84 6.76 -9.97 7.11
CA MET A 84 7.14 -9.60 5.75
C MET A 84 6.49 -8.27 5.38
N CYS A 85 7.06 -7.56 4.41
CA CYS A 85 6.50 -6.35 3.84
C CYS A 85 6.26 -6.51 2.34
N ALA A 86 5.10 -6.05 1.87
CA ALA A 86 4.79 -5.95 0.45
C ALA A 86 5.02 -4.51 -0.01
N TYR A 87 6.09 -4.29 -0.77
CA TYR A 87 6.44 -3.01 -1.37
C TYR A 87 5.70 -2.85 -2.69
N LYS A 88 4.68 -2.00 -2.71
CA LYS A 88 3.85 -1.75 -3.89
C LYS A 88 4.19 -0.39 -4.50
N THR A 89 4.80 -0.40 -5.68
CA THR A 89 4.93 0.81 -6.50
C THR A 89 3.70 0.90 -7.39
N ILE A 90 2.95 2.00 -7.29
CA ILE A 90 1.75 2.24 -8.09
C ILE A 90 2.03 3.42 -9.02
N ARG A 91 1.91 3.19 -10.32
CA ARG A 91 2.06 4.21 -11.37
C ARG A 91 0.74 4.39 -12.08
N VAL A 92 0.14 5.55 -11.96
CA VAL A 92 -1.06 5.95 -12.71
C VAL A 92 -0.63 6.92 -13.81
N ARG A 93 -1.09 6.70 -15.03
CA ARG A 93 -0.88 7.61 -16.16
C ARG A 93 -2.21 7.95 -16.81
N PHE A 94 -2.45 9.24 -17.04
CA PHE A 94 -3.61 9.75 -17.73
C PHE A 94 -3.25 10.95 -18.62
N GLU A 95 -3.01 10.67 -19.90
CA GLU A 95 -2.50 11.66 -20.87
C GLU A 95 -3.66 12.46 -21.52
N VAL A 96 -4.43 13.18 -20.70
CA VAL A 96 -5.49 14.10 -21.17
C VAL A 96 -5.20 15.52 -20.70
N TRP A 97 -5.05 16.43 -21.67
CA TRP A 97 -4.83 17.84 -21.41
C TRP A 97 -5.95 18.44 -20.55
N GLY A 98 -5.58 19.20 -19.52
CA GLY A 98 -6.51 19.83 -18.59
C GLY A 98 -7.08 18.92 -17.50
N PHE A 99 -6.88 17.59 -17.58
CA PHE A 99 -7.45 16.63 -16.61
C PHE A 99 -6.43 15.68 -15.97
N GLN A 100 -5.20 15.60 -16.50
CA GLN A 100 -4.14 14.70 -16.05
C GLN A 100 -4.02 14.60 -14.52
N THR A 101 -3.55 15.67 -13.86
CA THR A 101 -3.26 15.66 -12.41
C THR A 101 -4.46 15.25 -11.57
N ARG A 102 -5.65 15.79 -11.88
CA ARG A 102 -6.86 15.52 -11.09
C ARG A 102 -7.30 14.06 -11.17
N VAL A 103 -7.18 13.42 -12.33
CA VAL A 103 -7.58 12.02 -12.53
C VAL A 103 -6.52 11.08 -11.96
N GLU A 104 -5.24 11.38 -12.14
CA GLU A 104 -4.14 10.59 -11.55
C GLU A 104 -4.20 10.62 -10.02
N ASP A 105 -4.38 11.80 -9.41
CA ASP A 105 -4.53 11.94 -7.96
C ASP A 105 -5.80 11.25 -7.43
N PHE A 106 -6.89 11.28 -8.19
CA PHE A 106 -8.13 10.59 -7.81
C PHE A 106 -7.95 9.07 -7.81
N ALA A 107 -7.26 8.52 -8.81
CA ALA A 107 -7.04 7.08 -8.94
C ALA A 107 -6.01 6.53 -7.94
N GLN A 108 -5.18 7.38 -7.33
CA GLN A 108 -4.22 7.00 -6.28
C GLN A 108 -4.84 6.95 -4.87
N ARG A 109 -6.05 7.49 -4.67
CA ARG A 109 -6.78 7.49 -3.39
C ARG A 109 -7.75 6.33 -3.29
#